data_AF-A0A0M8JQI2-F1
#
_entry.id   AF-A0A0M8JQI2-F1
#
_cell.length_a   1.000
_cell.length_b   1.000
_cell.length_c   1.000
_cell.angle_alpha   90.00
_cell.angle_beta   90.00
_cell.angle_gamma   90.00
#
_symmetry.space_group_name_H-M   'P 1'
#
loop_
_entity.id
_entity.type
_entity.pdbx_description
1 polymer ?
#
loop_
_entity_poly.entity_id
_entity_poly.type
_entity_poly.pdbx_seq_one_letter_code
_entity_poly.pdbx_strand_id
1 'polypeptide(L)' 'MRTLRASELGSFLYCRRAWWYQLQGIRSQNQAELQGGTAFHHEHGRKVLQAQMLRLGAWAALLLALVLAAVGLTLLVLR' A
#
# COMPACT_ATOMS: atom_id res chain seq x y z
N MET A 1 27.27 6.55 -11.79
CA MET A 1 26.31 5.50 -12.17
C MET A 1 24.90 6.01 -11.95
N ARG A 2 23.93 5.68 -12.81
CA ARG A 2 22.53 6.12 -12.65
C ARG A 2 21.71 5.04 -11.93
N THR A 3 20.95 5.41 -10.90
CA THR A 3 19.99 4.51 -10.25
C THR A 3 18.85 4.16 -11.20
N LEU A 4 18.58 2.86 -11.38
CA LEU A 4 17.46 2.36 -12.17
C LEU A 4 16.26 2.08 -11.25
N ARG A 5 15.08 2.55 -11.64
CA ARG A 5 13.82 2.25 -10.95
C ARG A 5 13.27 0.90 -11.41
N ALA A 6 12.56 0.19 -10.54
CA ALA A 6 11.90 -1.06 -10.90
C ALA A 6 10.92 -0.89 -12.09
N SER A 7 10.21 0.25 -12.16
CA SER A 7 9.31 0.57 -13.28
C SER A 7 10.04 0.75 -14.63
N GLU A 8 11.32 1.14 -14.60
CA GLU A 8 12.15 1.25 -15.80
C GLU A 8 12.53 -0.13 -16.33
N LEU A 9 12.76 -1.11 -15.45
CA LEU A 9 13.00 -2.50 -15.86
C LEU A 9 11.78 -3.08 -16.58
N GLY A 10 10.58 -2.85 -16.06
CA GLY A 10 9.33 -3.25 -16.73
C GLY A 10 9.18 -2.63 -18.12
N SER A 11 9.45 -1.32 -18.23
CA SER A 11 9.41 -0.61 -19.52
C SER A 11 10.45 -1.14 -20.51
N PHE A 12 11.66 -1.46 -20.05
CA PHE A 12 12.73 -2.01 -20.87
C PHE A 12 12.40 -3.41 -21.38
N LEU A 13 11.90 -4.30 -20.50
CA LEU A 13 11.51 -5.67 -20.83
C LEU A 13 10.33 -5.69 -21.82
N TYR A 14 9.37 -4.79 -21.66
CA TYR A 14 8.26 -4.63 -22.60
C TYR A 14 8.73 -4.08 -23.95
N CYS A 15 9.43 -2.94 -23.95
CA CYS A 15 9.94 -2.32 -25.17
C CYS A 15 11.16 -1.41 -24.89
N ARG A 16 12.34 -1.89 -25.30
CA ARG A 16 13.62 -1.16 -25.18
C ARG A 16 13.60 0.22 -25.86
N ARG A 17 12.92 0.35 -27.00
CA ARG A 17 12.80 1.64 -27.71
C ARG A 17 11.95 2.64 -26.93
N ALA A 18 10.82 2.21 -26.39
CA ALA A 18 9.96 3.06 -25.58
C ALA A 18 10.67 3.50 -24.28
N TRP A 19 11.40 2.58 -23.64
CA TRP A 19 12.26 2.91 -22.51
C TRP A 19 13.34 3.93 -22.88
N TRP A 20 14.02 3.77 -24.03
CA TRP A 20 15.00 4.74 -24.49
C TRP A 20 14.37 6.14 -24.73
N TYR A 21 13.18 6.22 -25.32
CA TYR A 21 12.45 7.49 -25.45
C TYR A 21 12.12 8.13 -24.09
N GLN A 22 11.73 7.33 -23.10
CA GLN A 22 11.53 7.84 -21.73
C GLN A 22 12.82 8.44 -21.15
N LEU A 23 13.99 7.83 -21.41
CA LEU A 23 15.29 8.37 -21.00
C LEU A 23 15.63 9.70 -21.69
N GLN A 24 15.15 9.90 -22.92
CA GLN A 24 15.28 11.18 -23.64
C GLN A 24 14.26 12.24 -23.18
N GLY A 25 13.40 11.92 -22.19
CA GLY A 25 12.34 12.81 -21.72
C GLY A 25 11.14 12.93 -22.67
N ILE A 26 11.06 12.06 -23.69
CA ILE A 26 9.93 12.04 -24.62
C ILE A 26 8.72 11.47 -23.88
N ARG A 27 7.64 12.24 -23.85
CA ARG A 27 6.40 11.84 -23.20
C ARG A 27 5.70 10.74 -23.98
N SER A 28 5.13 9.78 -23.27
CA SER A 28 4.22 8.80 -23.86
C SER A 28 3.03 9.51 -24.48
N GLN A 29 2.51 9.01 -25.59
CA GLN A 29 1.21 9.46 -26.11
C GLN A 29 0.06 8.89 -25.26
N ASN A 30 0.31 7.81 -24.52
CA ASN A 30 -0.67 7.13 -23.67
C ASN A 30 -0.88 7.82 -22.30
N GLN A 31 -1.01 9.15 -22.29
CA GLN A 31 -1.09 9.92 -21.04
C GLN A 31 -2.39 9.66 -20.28
N ALA A 32 -3.50 9.46 -21.00
CA ALA A 32 -4.81 9.24 -20.39
C ALA A 32 -4.82 7.95 -19.53
N GLU A 33 -4.36 6.83 -20.07
CA GLU A 33 -4.29 5.56 -19.33
C GLU A 33 -3.29 5.63 -18.17
N LEU A 34 -2.14 6.30 -18.34
CA LEU A 34 -1.16 6.48 -17.26
C LEU A 34 -1.74 7.28 -16.09
N GLN A 35 -2.50 8.34 -16.38
CA GLN A 35 -3.20 9.13 -15.37
C GLN A 35 -4.31 8.31 -14.70
N GLY A 36 -5.08 7.56 -15.49
CA GLY A 36 -6.12 6.65 -15.00
C GLY A 36 -5.56 5.61 -14.03
N GLY A 37 -4.47 4.94 -14.41
CA GLY A 37 -3.77 3.98 -13.54
C GLY A 37 -3.25 4.63 -12.25
N THR A 38 -2.72 5.85 -12.34
CA THR A 38 -2.26 6.60 -11.16
C THR A 38 -3.41 6.93 -10.21
N ALA A 39 -4.54 7.43 -10.74
CA ALA A 39 -5.74 7.72 -9.97
C ALA A 39 -6.30 6.45 -9.29
N PHE A 40 -6.38 5.34 -10.04
CA PHE A 40 -6.79 4.05 -9.50
C PHE A 40 -5.90 3.58 -8.35
N HIS A 41 -4.57 3.67 -8.50
CA HIS A 41 -3.64 3.30 -7.43
C HIS A 41 -3.79 4.19 -6.19
N HIS A 42 -4.06 5.49 -6.35
CA HIS A 42 -4.33 6.38 -5.22
C HIS A 42 -5.63 6.01 -4.49
N GLU A 43 -6.70 5.73 -5.23
CA GLU A 43 -7.96 5.31 -4.63
C GLU A 43 -7.81 3.96 -3.89
N HIS A 44 -7.15 2.99 -4.52
CA HIS A 44 -6.88 1.70 -3.90
C HIS A 44 -6.01 1.85 -2.65
N GLY A 45 -4.96 2.68 -2.71
CA GLY A 45 -4.09 2.97 -1.57
C GLY A 45 -4.84 3.54 -0.37
N ARG A 46 -5.82 4.43 -0.60
CA ARG A 46 -6.71 4.93 0.46
C ARG A 46 -7.52 3.81 1.11
N LYS A 47 -8.11 2.92 0.31
CA LYS A 47 -8.89 1.78 0.82
C LYS A 47 -8.01 0.84 1.65
N VAL A 48 -6.78 0.57 1.19
CA VAL A 48 -5.80 -0.25 1.90
C VAL A 48 -5.39 0.40 3.23
N LEU A 49 -5.15 1.72 3.27
CA LEU A 49 -4.86 2.42 4.51
C LEU A 49 -6.03 2.34 5.51
N GLN A 50 -7.26 2.58 5.04
CA GLN A 50 -8.45 2.45 5.87
C GLN A 50 -8.60 1.03 6.44
N ALA A 51 -8.41 0.00 5.62
CA ALA A 51 -8.46 -1.39 6.05
C ALA A 51 -7.39 -1.71 7.11
N GLN A 52 -6.17 -1.17 6.94
CA GLN A 52 -5.09 -1.33 7.92
C GLN A 52 -5.42 -0.65 9.26
N MET A 53 -5.97 0.57 9.24
CA MET A 53 -6.38 1.27 10.46
C MET A 53 -7.51 0.53 11.19
N LEU A 54 -8.52 0.04 10.46
CA LEU A 54 -9.60 -0.76 11.04
C LEU A 54 -9.06 -2.05 11.65
N ARG A 55 -8.14 -2.75 10.97
CA ARG A 55 -7.50 -3.95 11.49
C ARG A 55 -6.70 -3.66 12.77
N LEU A 56 -5.94 -2.55 12.80
CA LEU A 56 -5.21 -2.14 14.00
C LEU A 56 -6.17 -1.85 15.17
N GLY A 57 -7.28 -1.14 14.91
CA GLY A 57 -8.32 -0.88 15.90
C GLY A 57 -8.96 -2.15 16.44
N ALA A 58 -9.23 -3.14 15.57
CA ALA A 58 -9.76 -4.43 15.97
C ALA A 58 -8.81 -5.20 16.90
N TRP A 59 -7.51 -5.22 16.60
CA TRP A 59 -6.50 -5.83 17.47
C TRP A 59 -6.39 -5.11 18.82
N ALA A 60 -6.43 -3.79 18.83
CA ALA A 60 -6.41 -3.01 20.06
C ALA A 60 -7.65 -3.29 20.95
N ALA A 61 -8.84 -3.34 20.34
CA ALA A 61 -10.09 -3.67 21.04
C ALA A 61 -10.07 -5.11 21.59
N LEU A 62 -9.58 -6.07 20.81
CA LEU A 62 -9.42 -7.46 21.26
C LEU A 62 -8.45 -7.54 22.45
N LEU A 63 -7.30 -6.88 22.37
CA LEU A 63 -6.33 -6.85 23.46
C LEU A 63 -6.94 -6.25 24.74
N LEU A 64 -7.67 -5.14 24.62
CA LEU A 64 -8.36 -4.52 25.74
C LEU A 64 -9.38 -5.48 26.38
N ALA A 65 -10.18 -6.17 25.57
CA ALA A 65 -11.14 -7.15 26.07
C ALA A 65 -10.45 -8.30 26.81
N LEU A 66 -9.33 -8.82 26.30
CA LEU A 66 -8.54 -9.86 26.95
C LEU A 66 -7.96 -9.40 28.30
N VAL A 67 -7.44 -8.17 28.36
CA VAL A 67 -6.94 -7.58 29.61
C VAL A 67 -8.05 -7.44 30.64
N LEU A 68 -9.20 -6.90 30.25
CA LEU A 68 -10.35 -6.75 31.16
C LEU A 68 -10.86 -8.11 31.66
N ALA A 69 -10.92 -9.11 30.77
CA ALA A 69 -11.30 -10.47 31.15
C ALA A 69 -10.31 -11.08 32.15
N ALA A 70 -9.01 -10.93 31.91
CA ALA A 70 -7.96 -11.41 32.81
C ALA A 70 -8.03 -10.73 34.19
N VAL A 71 -8.22 -9.40 34.24
CA VAL A 71 -8.40 -8.66 35.49
C VAL A 71 -9.66 -9.14 36.23
N GLY A 72 -10.79 -9.25 35.52
CA GLY A 72 -12.05 -9.72 36.09
C GLY A 72 -11.95 -11.13 36.68
N LEU A 73 -11.31 -12.07 35.95
CA LEU A 73 -11.07 -13.43 36.43
C LEU A 73 -10.15 -13.43 37.66
N THR A 74 -9.08 -12.64 37.64
CA THR A 74 -8.14 -12.53 38.77
C THR A 74 -8.85 -12.03 40.03
N LEU A 75 -9.69 -11.00 39.91
CA LEU A 75 -10.48 -10.47 41.03
C LEU A 75 -11.53 -11.47 41.55
N LEU A 76 -12.09 -12.31 40.68
CA LEU A 76 -13.03 -13.36 41.07
C LEU A 76 -12.34 -14.47 41.88
N VAL A 77 -11.14 -14.87 41.47
CA VAL A 77 -10.37 -15.95 42.13
C VAL A 77 -9.80 -15.50 43.48
N LEU A 78 -9.44 -14.22 43.63
CA LEU A 78 -8.88 -13.66 44.86
C LEU A 78 -9.93 -13.22 45.89
N ARG A 79 -11.22 -13.24 45.53
CA ARG A 79 -12.35 -13.00 46.44
C ARG A 79 -12.77 -14.28 47.12
#